data_AF-A0A5K1F9Q0-F1
#
_entry.id   AF-A0A5K1F9Q0-F1
#
_cell.length_a   1.000
_cell.length_b   1.000
_cell.length_c   1.000
_cell.angle_alpha   90.00
_cell.angle_beta   90.00
_cell.angle_gamma   90.00
#
_symmetry.space_group_name_H-M   'P 1'
#
loop_
_entity.id
_entity.type
_entity.pdbx_description
1 polymer ?
#
loop_
_entity_poly.entity_id
_entity_poly.type
_entity_poly.pdbx_seq_one_letter_code
_entity_poly.pdbx_strand_id
1 'polypeptide(L)'
;KFHRDLPATTGFAFGTSSTTATVLGPTILNLQNVPTCITRENHLPSTHILPWDLTILTTILKTDGVAMVVHRHGGIDEPRCDGSPFAWFTVDFDHTGPAWTTPTYTYPNDLQPPGNILYHDHALGMSRVNLVASLFG
;
A
#
# COMPACT_ATOMS: atom_id res chain seq x y z
N LYS A 1 1.08 -4.38 -19.82
CA LYS A 1 0.19 -4.09 -20.97
C LYS A 1 -1.19 -4.64 -20.64
N PHE A 2 -2.22 -3.79 -20.58
CA PHE A 2 -3.55 -4.20 -20.09
C PHE A 2 -4.51 -4.68 -21.19
N HIS A 3 -4.31 -4.22 -22.42
CA HIS A 3 -5.14 -4.60 -23.56
C HIS A 3 -4.25 -4.87 -24.78
N ARG A 4 -4.62 -5.85 -25.62
CA ARG A 4 -3.84 -6.24 -26.81
C ARG A 4 -3.59 -5.07 -27.76
N ASP A 5 -4.59 -4.22 -27.90
CA ASP A 5 -4.63 -3.16 -28.91
C ASP A 5 -4.24 -1.78 -28.33
N LEU A 6 -3.76 -1.72 -27.08
CA LEU A 6 -3.25 -0.50 -26.45
C LEU A 6 -1.75 -0.62 -26.15
N PRO A 7 -1.01 0.51 -26.09
CA PRO A 7 0.37 0.49 -25.62
C PRO A 7 0.47 0.01 -24.16
N ALA A 8 1.68 -0.30 -23.72
CA ALA A 8 1.92 -0.56 -22.31
C ALA A 8 1.59 0.70 -21.49
N THR A 9 0.93 0.51 -20.35
CA THR A 9 0.56 1.58 -19.43
C THR A 9 1.46 1.51 -18.21
N THR A 10 1.99 2.66 -17.81
CA THR A 10 2.74 2.79 -16.56
C THR A 10 1.79 2.74 -15.37
N GLY A 11 2.15 1.97 -14.35
CA GLY A 11 1.43 1.87 -13.08
C GLY A 11 2.40 1.50 -11.97
N PHE A 12 1.93 1.59 -10.74
CA PHE A 12 2.56 1.02 -9.56
C PHE A 12 2.03 -0.40 -9.32
N ALA A 13 2.80 -1.19 -8.59
CA ALA A 13 2.51 -2.60 -8.39
C ALA A 13 3.04 -3.07 -7.05
N PHE A 14 2.35 -4.03 -6.45
CA PHE A 14 2.86 -4.78 -5.30
C PHE A 14 3.58 -6.03 -5.79
N GLY A 15 4.65 -6.40 -5.09
CA GLY A 15 5.43 -7.61 -5.35
C GLY A 15 6.52 -7.78 -4.30
N THR A 16 7.10 -8.98 -4.24
CA THR A 16 8.29 -9.25 -3.41
C THR A 16 9.59 -8.76 -4.05
N SER A 17 9.55 -8.38 -5.32
CA SER A 17 10.64 -7.80 -6.10
C SER A 17 10.07 -7.05 -7.31
N SER A 18 10.90 -6.25 -7.98
CA SER A 18 10.50 -5.61 -9.25
C SER A 18 10.09 -6.62 -10.34
N THR A 19 10.69 -7.82 -10.35
CA THR A 19 10.40 -8.87 -11.34
C THR A 19 9.11 -9.64 -11.07
N THR A 20 8.66 -9.67 -9.81
CA THR A 20 7.46 -10.38 -9.37
C THR A 20 6.28 -9.44 -9.10
N ALA A 21 6.49 -8.12 -9.26
CA ALA A 21 5.45 -7.13 -9.06
C ALA A 21 4.39 -7.18 -10.16
N THR A 22 3.12 -7.18 -9.75
CA THR A 22 1.96 -7.27 -10.64
C THR A 22 0.95 -6.17 -10.35
N VAL A 23 0.24 -5.75 -11.41
CA VAL A 23 -0.97 -4.92 -11.27
C VAL A 23 -2.14 -5.85 -11.02
N LEU A 24 -2.92 -5.53 -9.98
CA LEU A 24 -3.43 -6.53 -9.03
C LEU A 24 -2.23 -7.17 -8.33
N GLY A 25 -2.01 -6.76 -7.09
CA GLY A 25 -0.94 -7.31 -6.27
C GLY A 25 -1.08 -8.84 -6.11
N PRO A 26 -0.01 -9.53 -5.68
CA PRO A 26 -0.05 -10.97 -5.48
C PRO A 26 -1.14 -11.35 -4.48
N THR A 27 -1.88 -12.42 -4.78
CA THR A 27 -2.80 -13.01 -3.80
C THR A 27 -2.02 -13.56 -2.62
N ILE A 28 -2.34 -13.10 -1.42
CA ILE A 28 -1.74 -13.58 -0.18
C ILE A 28 -2.68 -14.60 0.44
N LEU A 29 -2.22 -15.85 0.54
CA LEU A 29 -2.97 -16.91 1.22
C LEU A 29 -2.54 -16.99 2.68
N ASN A 30 -3.46 -16.64 3.58
CA ASN A 30 -3.29 -16.81 5.02
C ASN A 30 -4.12 -17.98 5.53
N LEU A 31 -3.65 -18.61 6.61
CA LEU A 31 -4.38 -19.65 7.32
C LEU A 31 -4.95 -19.08 8.62
N GLN A 32 -6.16 -19.50 8.98
CA GLN A 32 -6.76 -19.14 10.26
C GLN A 32 -5.90 -19.67 11.42
N ASN A 33 -5.73 -18.88 12.47
CA ASN A 33 -4.87 -19.13 13.63
C ASN A 33 -3.37 -19.24 13.31
N VAL A 34 -2.94 -18.81 12.12
CA VAL A 34 -1.52 -18.71 11.76
C VAL A 34 -1.15 -17.24 11.60
N PRO A 35 -0.38 -16.68 12.56
CA PRO A 35 0.11 -15.31 12.45
C PRO A 35 0.94 -15.14 11.18
N THR A 36 0.68 -14.07 10.45
CA THR A 36 1.41 -13.72 9.24
C THR A 36 2.05 -12.35 9.42
N CYS A 37 3.35 -12.26 9.20
CA CYS A 37 4.09 -10.99 9.25
C CYS A 37 4.42 -10.56 7.82
N ILE A 38 4.08 -9.32 7.46
CA ILE A 38 4.38 -8.76 6.15
C ILE A 38 5.14 -7.45 6.34
N THR A 39 6.38 -7.41 5.86
CA THR A 39 7.17 -6.19 5.76
C THR A 39 6.75 -5.43 4.51
N ARG A 40 6.40 -4.16 4.67
CA ARG A 40 6.02 -3.25 3.59
C ARG A 40 7.21 -2.35 3.28
N GLU A 41 7.66 -2.40 2.04
CA GLU A 41 8.72 -1.55 1.54
C GLU A 41 8.17 -0.67 0.41
N ASN A 42 8.69 0.55 0.32
CA ASN A 42 8.34 1.48 -0.72
C ASN A 42 9.55 1.67 -1.62
N HIS A 43 9.43 1.24 -2.87
CA HIS A 43 10.44 1.39 -3.94
C HIS A 43 9.88 2.25 -5.09
N LEU A 44 8.89 3.10 -4.80
CA LEU A 44 8.25 3.98 -5.77
C LEU A 44 9.18 5.17 -6.12
N PRO A 45 8.99 5.78 -7.31
CA PRO A 45 9.77 6.94 -7.71
C PRO A 45 9.60 8.15 -6.77
N SER A 46 10.51 9.12 -6.89
CA SER A 46 10.46 10.37 -6.13
C SER A 46 9.25 11.25 -6.48
N THR A 47 8.70 11.09 -7.69
CA THR A 47 7.53 11.82 -8.20
C THR A 47 6.49 10.84 -8.70
N HIS A 48 5.22 11.17 -8.49
CA HIS A 48 4.12 10.31 -8.89
C HIS A 48 3.78 10.42 -10.37
N ILE A 49 3.22 9.34 -10.90
CA ILE A 49 2.89 9.20 -12.32
C ILE A 49 1.57 9.88 -12.72
N LEU A 50 0.72 10.21 -11.74
CA LEU A 50 -0.55 10.94 -11.94
C LEU A 50 -0.49 12.32 -11.28
N PRO A 51 -1.16 13.33 -11.84
CA PRO A 51 -1.36 14.60 -11.18
C PRO A 51 -2.26 14.45 -9.93
N TRP A 52 -2.02 15.26 -8.92
CA TRP A 52 -2.90 15.38 -7.75
C TRP A 52 -3.03 16.84 -7.32
N ASP A 53 -4.07 17.10 -6.54
CA ASP A 53 -4.37 18.42 -6.00
C ASP A 53 -3.55 18.67 -4.73
N LEU A 54 -2.67 19.67 -4.78
CA LEU A 54 -1.82 20.09 -3.67
C LEU A 54 -2.56 20.95 -2.63
N THR A 55 -3.78 21.42 -2.92
CA THR A 55 -4.59 22.22 -2.00
C THR A 55 -5.35 21.37 -0.97
N ILE A 56 -5.46 20.05 -1.23
CA ILE A 56 -6.03 19.09 -0.31
C ILE A 56 -4.98 18.71 0.72
N LEU A 57 -5.38 18.52 1.97
CA LEU A 57 -4.50 17.98 3.00
C LEU A 57 -3.96 16.61 2.54
N THR A 58 -2.66 16.54 2.29
CA THR A 58 -1.96 15.33 1.83
C THR A 58 -0.73 15.05 2.69
N THR A 59 -0.21 13.83 2.58
CA THR A 59 1.06 13.40 3.19
C THR A 59 2.30 14.14 2.64
N ILE A 60 2.20 14.79 1.47
CA ILE A 60 3.35 15.16 0.61
C ILE A 60 3.72 16.65 0.66
N LEU A 61 3.05 17.50 1.44
CA LEU A 61 3.31 18.96 1.39
C LEU A 61 4.77 19.38 1.66
N LYS A 62 5.65 18.49 2.17
CA LYS A 62 7.05 18.79 2.50
C LYS A 62 8.08 17.69 2.21
N THR A 63 7.75 16.62 1.50
CA THR A 63 8.63 15.43 1.42
C THR A 63 8.85 14.98 -0.02
N ASP A 64 10.09 14.63 -0.36
CA ASP A 64 10.39 13.94 -1.62
C ASP A 64 9.87 12.49 -1.57
N GLY A 65 9.25 12.01 -2.65
CA GLY A 65 8.75 10.63 -2.73
C GLY A 65 7.24 10.46 -2.74
N VAL A 66 6.79 9.39 -3.39
CA VAL A 66 5.40 8.93 -3.29
C VAL A 66 5.18 8.28 -1.93
N ALA A 67 4.34 8.87 -1.09
CA ALA A 67 3.95 8.30 0.18
C ALA A 67 2.91 7.18 -0.01
N MET A 68 3.07 6.10 0.75
CA MET A 68 2.10 5.01 0.81
C MET A 68 1.95 4.42 2.23
N VAL A 69 0.86 3.71 2.47
CA VAL A 69 0.66 2.80 3.60
C VAL A 69 -0.35 1.75 3.19
N VAL A 70 -0.13 0.49 3.53
CA VAL A 70 -1.08 -0.56 3.14
C VAL A 70 -2.10 -0.80 4.23
N HIS A 71 -3.38 -0.66 3.88
CA HIS A 71 -4.51 -1.10 4.68
C HIS A 71 -5.00 -2.46 4.20
N ARG A 72 -5.31 -3.34 5.15
CA ARG A 72 -5.91 -4.66 4.90
C ARG A 72 -7.42 -4.56 5.16
N HIS A 73 -8.18 -4.27 4.10
CA HIS A 73 -9.61 -4.00 4.20
C HIS A 73 -10.41 -5.24 4.58
N GLY A 74 -11.04 -5.18 5.75
CA GLY A 74 -11.84 -6.27 6.31
C GLY A 74 -11.06 -7.21 7.23
N GLY A 75 -9.79 -6.88 7.54
CA GLY A 75 -9.00 -7.57 8.56
C GLY A 75 -9.34 -7.12 9.98
N ILE A 76 -9.23 -8.04 10.94
CA ILE A 76 -9.21 -7.73 12.38
C ILE A 76 -7.74 -7.56 12.80
N ASP A 77 -7.28 -6.32 12.84
CA ASP A 77 -5.86 -5.97 12.99
C ASP A 77 -5.60 -5.03 14.17
N GLU A 78 -4.40 -5.09 14.73
CA GLU A 78 -3.96 -4.08 15.70
C GLU A 78 -3.86 -2.70 15.02
N PRO A 79 -4.18 -1.59 15.70
CA PRO A 79 -4.17 -0.26 15.08
C PRO A 79 -2.85 0.14 14.40
N ARG A 80 -1.71 -0.33 14.93
CA ARG A 80 -0.38 -0.08 14.35
C ARG A 80 -0.10 -0.88 13.06
N CYS A 81 -0.85 -1.95 12.81
CA CYS A 81 -0.75 -2.83 11.64
C CYS A 81 -1.96 -2.70 10.69
N ASP A 82 -2.92 -1.82 11.02
CA ASP A 82 -4.14 -1.63 10.25
C ASP A 82 -3.91 -0.77 8.99
N GLY A 83 -2.87 0.06 8.98
CA GLY A 83 -2.59 0.96 7.85
C GLY A 83 -3.33 2.30 7.93
N SER A 84 -3.32 2.92 9.12
CA SER A 84 -3.86 4.27 9.35
C SER A 84 -3.39 5.26 8.27
N PRO A 85 -4.24 6.18 7.78
CA PRO A 85 -3.82 7.22 6.84
C PRO A 85 -2.64 8.05 7.29
N PHE A 86 -2.41 8.15 8.60
CA PHE A 86 -1.32 8.89 9.22
C PHE A 86 -0.04 8.06 9.43
N ALA A 87 -0.05 6.77 9.07
CA ALA A 87 1.09 5.85 9.19
C ALA A 87 1.80 5.62 7.84
N TRP A 88 1.76 6.62 6.96
CA TRP A 88 2.41 6.60 5.66
C TRP A 88 3.94 6.64 5.76
N PHE A 89 4.60 6.21 4.69
CA PHE A 89 6.05 6.28 4.54
C PHE A 89 6.44 6.45 3.07
N THR A 90 7.56 7.14 2.82
CA THR A 90 8.16 7.28 1.49
C THR A 90 9.23 6.18 1.25
N VAL A 91 9.89 6.25 0.09
CA VAL A 91 11.00 5.37 -0.26
C VAL A 91 12.03 5.27 0.87
N ASP A 92 12.52 4.06 1.14
CA ASP A 92 13.49 3.76 2.20
C ASP A 92 13.10 4.26 3.61
N PHE A 93 11.80 4.54 3.84
CA PHE A 93 11.29 5.14 5.08
C PHE A 93 11.89 6.51 5.41
N ASP A 94 12.41 7.22 4.40
CA ASP A 94 13.07 8.52 4.56
C ASP A 94 12.17 9.56 5.25
N HIS A 95 10.89 9.56 4.90
CA HIS A 95 9.85 10.32 5.58
C HIS A 95 8.72 9.40 6.02
N THR A 96 8.19 9.67 7.21
CA THR A 96 7.09 8.89 7.78
C THR A 96 6.02 9.80 8.40
N GLY A 97 4.79 9.30 8.40
CA GLY A 97 3.66 9.96 9.02
C GLY A 97 3.66 9.84 10.54
N PRO A 98 2.93 10.71 11.25
CA PRO A 98 2.98 10.80 12.71
C PRO A 98 2.47 9.55 13.45
N ALA A 99 1.77 8.65 12.77
CA ALA A 99 1.32 7.37 13.34
C ALA A 99 2.16 6.17 12.86
N TRP A 100 3.22 6.38 12.09
CA TRP A 100 4.09 5.32 11.64
C TRP A 100 4.91 4.75 12.81
N THR A 101 5.08 3.44 12.85
CA THR A 101 5.77 2.76 13.98
C THR A 101 6.70 1.65 13.53
N THR A 102 6.31 0.87 12.52
CA THR A 102 7.06 -0.30 12.05
C THR A 102 6.79 -0.52 10.56
N PRO A 103 7.79 -1.02 9.80
CA PRO A 103 7.57 -1.47 8.43
C PRO A 103 6.91 -2.85 8.37
N THR A 104 6.94 -3.63 9.46
CA THR A 104 6.41 -4.99 9.52
C THR A 104 5.08 -5.05 10.24
N TYR A 105 4.04 -5.48 9.52
CA TYR A 105 2.69 -5.63 10.04
C TYR A 105 2.43 -7.08 10.40
N THR A 106 1.95 -7.32 11.61
CA THR A 106 1.59 -8.65 12.10
C THR A 106 0.08 -8.81 12.06
N TYR A 107 -0.36 -9.83 11.34
CA TYR A 107 -1.75 -10.21 11.22
C TYR A 107 -2.00 -11.51 11.99
N PRO A 108 -2.73 -11.48 13.12
CA PRO A 108 -2.94 -12.68 13.95
C PRO A 108 -3.72 -13.79 13.24
N ASN A 109 -4.71 -13.40 12.42
CA ASN A 109 -5.63 -14.29 11.70
C ASN A 109 -6.40 -15.28 12.60
N ASP A 110 -6.56 -14.99 13.89
CA ASP A 110 -7.21 -15.86 14.88
C ASP A 110 -8.72 -15.57 15.03
N LEU A 111 -9.11 -14.30 15.01
CA LEU A 111 -10.50 -13.85 15.14
C LEU A 111 -11.21 -13.67 13.79
N GLN A 112 -10.46 -13.59 12.70
CA GLN A 112 -10.98 -13.33 11.35
C GLN A 112 -11.68 -14.57 10.78
N PRO A 113 -12.97 -14.50 10.38
CA PRO A 113 -13.62 -15.57 9.65
C PRO A 113 -12.97 -15.79 8.28
N PRO A 114 -12.97 -17.03 7.75
CA PRO A 114 -12.49 -17.31 6.39
C PRO A 114 -13.24 -16.46 5.35
N GLY A 115 -12.51 -15.87 4.42
CA GLY A 115 -13.10 -15.03 3.38
C GLY A 115 -12.04 -14.34 2.53
N ASN A 116 -12.52 -13.59 1.54
CA ASN A 116 -11.67 -12.76 0.69
C ASN A 116 -11.49 -11.39 1.35
N ILE A 117 -10.23 -11.00 1.52
CA ILE A 117 -9.81 -9.73 2.09
C ILE A 117 -9.01 -9.01 1.01
N LEU A 118 -9.21 -7.69 0.92
CA LEU A 118 -8.49 -6.83 -0.03
C LEU A 118 -7.37 -6.10 0.72
N TYR A 119 -6.30 -5.76 0.03
CA TYR A 119 -5.32 -4.82 0.55
C TYR A 119 -5.05 -3.72 -0.46
N HIS A 120 -4.89 -2.50 0.03
CA HIS A 120 -4.69 -1.34 -0.83
C HIS A 120 -3.97 -0.22 -0.10
N ASP A 121 -3.48 0.76 -0.87
CA ASP A 121 -2.93 1.97 -0.28
C ASP A 121 -3.99 2.78 0.49
N HIS A 122 -3.59 3.41 1.59
CA HIS A 122 -4.48 4.18 2.45
C HIS A 122 -3.85 5.51 2.91
N ALA A 123 -2.83 6.03 2.21
CA ALA A 123 -2.12 7.24 2.64
C ALA A 123 -3.00 8.49 2.58
N LEU A 124 -2.91 9.35 3.60
CA LEU A 124 -3.74 10.56 3.78
C LEU A 124 -3.73 11.46 2.54
N GLY A 125 -4.91 11.65 1.93
CA GLY A 125 -5.05 12.52 0.76
C GLY A 125 -4.42 11.95 -0.53
N MET A 126 -3.82 10.75 -0.48
CA MET A 126 -3.16 10.08 -1.60
C MET A 126 -3.90 8.83 -2.08
N SER A 127 -4.78 8.25 -1.26
CA SER A 127 -5.46 6.98 -1.58
C SER A 127 -6.08 6.97 -2.98
N ARG A 128 -6.82 8.03 -3.36
CA ARG A 128 -7.47 8.10 -4.68
C ARG A 128 -6.48 7.94 -5.85
N VAL A 129 -5.29 8.53 -5.75
CA VAL A 129 -4.31 8.51 -6.85
C VAL A 129 -3.45 7.26 -6.78
N ASN A 130 -3.12 6.78 -5.58
CA ASN A 130 -2.38 5.54 -5.37
C ASN A 130 -3.19 4.30 -5.82
N LEU A 131 -4.50 4.26 -5.53
CA LEU A 131 -5.40 3.20 -6.01
C LEU A 131 -5.52 3.20 -7.54
N VAL A 132 -5.73 4.37 -8.16
CA VAL A 132 -5.80 4.48 -9.63
C VAL A 132 -4.45 4.14 -10.28
N ALA A 133 -3.35 4.47 -9.61
CA ALA A 133 -2.02 4.03 -9.99
C ALA A 133 -1.79 2.52 -9.76
N SER A 134 -2.80 1.76 -9.31
CA SER A 134 -2.82 0.29 -9.18
C SER A 134 -2.23 -0.30 -7.89
N LEU A 135 -2.13 0.47 -6.81
CA LEU A 135 -1.74 -0.06 -5.49
C LEU A 135 -2.92 -0.72 -4.75
N PHE A 136 -3.35 -1.89 -5.26
CA PHE A 136 -4.33 -2.76 -4.62
C PHE A 136 -4.15 -4.23 -5.03
N GLY A 137 -4.67 -5.16 -4.24
CA GLY A 137 -4.66 -6.61 -4.47
C GLY A 137 -5.56 -7.39 -3.53
#